data_AF-E5RGE7-F1
#
_entry.id   AF-E5RGE7-F1
#
_cell.length_a   1.000
_cell.length_b   1.000
_cell.length_c   1.000
_cell.angle_alpha   90.00
_cell.angle_beta   90.00
_cell.angle_gamma   90.00
#
_symmetry.space_group_name_H-M   'P 1'
#
loop_
_entity.id
_entity.type
_entity.pdbx_description
1 polymer ?
#
loop_
_entity_poly.entity_id
_entity_poly.type
_entity_poly.pdbx_seq_one_letter_code
_entity_poly.pdbx_strand_id
1 'polypeptide(L)'
;MKSHPRKKAKWEKEKHEDGVKWRQLEHKGPYFAPPYEPLPDGVRFFYEGRPVRLSVAAEEVATFYGRMLDHEYTTKEVFRKNFFNDWRKEMAVEEREVIKSLDKCDFTEIHRYFVDKAAARKVLSREEKQKLKE
;
A
#
# COMPACT_ATOMS: atom_id res chain seq x y z
N MET A 1 36.21 -39.08 -20.78
CA MET A 1 35.06 -38.14 -20.80
C MET A 1 33.92 -38.74 -19.99
N LYS A 2 33.53 -38.17 -18.83
CA LYS A 2 32.36 -38.63 -18.07
C LYS A 2 31.12 -37.88 -18.56
N SER A 3 30.25 -38.57 -19.29
CA SER A 3 28.95 -38.06 -19.73
C SER A 3 28.07 -37.81 -18.49
N HIS A 4 27.67 -36.56 -18.28
CA HIS A 4 26.67 -36.24 -17.26
C HIS A 4 25.29 -36.59 -17.82
N PRO A 5 24.50 -37.44 -17.15
CA PRO A 5 23.17 -37.81 -17.63
C PRO A 5 22.25 -36.58 -17.62
N ARG A 6 21.51 -36.40 -18.73
CA ARG A 6 20.55 -35.32 -18.91
C ARG A 6 19.43 -35.45 -17.87
N LYS A 7 19.11 -34.36 -17.14
CA LYS A 7 17.92 -34.31 -16.28
C LYS A 7 16.67 -34.48 -17.16
N LYS A 8 15.84 -35.49 -16.88
CA LYS A 8 14.57 -35.72 -17.58
C LYS A 8 13.60 -34.56 -17.34
N ALA A 9 12.91 -34.14 -18.39
CA ALA A 9 11.94 -33.05 -18.34
C ALA A 9 10.66 -33.48 -17.60
N LYS A 10 9.86 -32.52 -17.12
CA LYS A 10 8.66 -32.81 -16.30
C LYS A 10 7.64 -33.72 -17.01
N TRP A 11 7.55 -33.63 -18.33
CA TRP A 11 6.68 -34.44 -19.20
C TRP A 11 7.21 -35.85 -19.51
N GLU A 12 8.46 -36.17 -19.16
CA GLU A 12 9.07 -37.51 -19.30
C GLU A 12 8.98 -38.34 -18.01
N LYS A 13 8.39 -37.78 -16.95
CA LYS A 13 8.20 -38.44 -15.66
C LYS A 13 6.85 -39.15 -15.62
N GLU A 14 6.78 -40.25 -14.88
CA GLU A 14 5.52 -40.94 -14.61
C GLU A 14 4.49 -39.98 -14.01
N LYS A 15 3.23 -40.13 -14.42
CA LYS A 15 2.14 -39.33 -13.89
C LYS A 15 1.95 -39.67 -12.42
N HIS A 16 1.76 -38.64 -11.60
CA HIS A 16 1.31 -38.82 -10.24
C HIS A 16 -0.11 -39.40 -10.24
N GLU A 17 -0.46 -40.16 -9.20
CA GLU A 17 -1.83 -40.60 -8.96
C GLU A 17 -2.80 -39.40 -8.96
N ASP A 18 -3.99 -39.62 -9.51
CA ASP A 18 -5.00 -38.58 -9.61
C ASP A 18 -5.34 -38.03 -8.21
N GLY A 19 -5.34 -36.71 -8.08
CA GLY A 19 -5.59 -35.99 -6.82
C GLY A 19 -4.32 -35.58 -6.06
N VAL A 20 -3.17 -36.23 -6.27
CA VAL A 20 -1.93 -35.86 -5.57
C VAL A 20 -1.19 -34.74 -6.32
N LYS A 21 -1.03 -33.57 -5.69
CA LYS A 21 -0.38 -32.38 -6.30
C LYS A 21 1.12 -32.28 -6.02
N TRP A 22 1.58 -32.76 -4.88
CA TRP A 22 2.99 -32.76 -4.46
C TRP A 22 3.23 -33.83 -3.40
N ARG A 23 4.48 -34.33 -3.30
CA ARG A 23 4.91 -35.26 -2.24
C ARG A 23 5.68 -34.55 -1.11
N GLN A 24 6.36 -33.45 -1.44
CA GLN A 24 7.05 -32.58 -0.50
C GLN A 24 6.89 -31.13 -1.00
N LEU A 25 6.62 -30.21 -0.07
CA LEU A 25 6.52 -28.78 -0.33
C LEU A 25 7.20 -28.02 0.82
N GLU A 26 8.19 -27.20 0.47
CA GLU A 26 8.89 -26.33 1.40
C GLU A 26 8.96 -24.93 0.79
N HIS A 27 8.60 -23.91 1.56
CA HIS A 27 8.66 -22.51 1.15
C HIS A 27 8.95 -21.61 2.36
N LYS A 28 9.48 -20.41 2.11
CA LYS A 28 9.92 -19.46 3.16
C LYS A 28 8.78 -18.61 3.74
N GLY A 29 7.55 -19.08 3.66
CA GLY A 29 6.37 -18.29 4.05
C GLY A 29 6.12 -17.08 3.14
N PRO A 30 5.18 -16.20 3.52
CA PRO A 30 4.87 -14.98 2.80
C PRO A 30 5.87 -13.86 3.13
N TYR A 31 6.01 -12.92 2.21
CA TYR A 31 6.67 -11.64 2.48
C TYR A 31 5.60 -10.60 2.83
N PHE A 32 5.57 -10.17 4.09
CA PHE A 32 4.61 -9.17 4.56
C PHE A 32 4.97 -7.77 4.07
N ALA A 33 3.95 -6.92 3.91
CA ALA A 33 4.18 -5.50 3.65
C ALA A 33 4.97 -4.88 4.81
N PRO A 34 5.86 -3.90 4.54
CA PRO A 34 6.53 -3.16 5.61
C PRO A 34 5.50 -2.44 6.48
N PRO A 35 5.82 -2.21 7.76
CA PRO A 35 4.94 -1.43 8.64
C PRO A 35 4.79 0.00 8.11
N TYR A 36 3.67 0.62 8.46
CA TYR A 36 3.40 2.01 8.09
C TYR A 36 4.41 2.97 8.75
N GLU A 37 4.87 3.93 7.95
CA GLU A 37 5.69 5.05 8.40
C GLU A 37 4.82 6.31 8.47
N PRO A 38 4.63 6.92 9.66
CA PRO A 38 3.86 8.14 9.83
C PRO A 38 4.35 9.29 8.95
N LEU A 39 3.44 10.20 8.63
CA LEU A 39 3.75 11.41 7.89
C LEU A 39 4.73 12.30 8.69
N PRO A 40 5.65 13.01 8.00
CA PRO A 40 6.49 14.02 8.66
C PRO A 40 5.64 15.13 9.27
N ASP A 41 6.08 15.72 10.38
CA ASP A 41 5.34 16.79 11.11
C ASP A 41 4.94 18.00 10.24
N GLY A 42 5.65 18.25 9.13
CA GLY A 42 5.35 19.32 8.18
C GLY A 42 4.18 19.03 7.23
N VAL A 43 3.65 17.80 7.21
CA VAL A 43 2.53 17.38 6.34
C VAL A 43 1.28 17.24 7.20
N ARG A 44 0.27 18.09 6.98
CA ARG A 44 -0.91 18.16 7.84
C ARG A 44 -2.17 17.71 7.12
N PHE A 45 -3.10 17.19 7.90
CA PHE A 45 -4.48 16.99 7.48
C PHE A 45 -5.32 18.16 7.99
N PHE A 46 -6.28 18.64 7.18
CA PHE A 46 -7.19 19.70 7.59
C PHE A 46 -8.65 19.25 7.53
N TYR A 47 -9.42 19.71 8.52
CA TYR A 47 -10.86 19.57 8.57
C TYR A 47 -11.49 20.95 8.77
N GLU A 48 -12.40 21.37 7.88
CA GLU A 48 -12.98 22.73 7.87
C GLU A 48 -11.91 23.84 7.91
N GLY A 49 -10.79 23.63 7.21
CA GLY A 49 -9.67 24.58 7.15
C GLY A 49 -8.81 24.63 8.42
N ARG A 50 -9.09 23.81 9.43
CA ARG A 50 -8.28 23.72 10.67
C ARG A 50 -7.39 22.48 10.64
N PRO A 51 -6.12 22.58 11.05
CA PRO A 51 -5.24 21.42 11.11
C PRO A 51 -5.73 20.44 12.19
N VAL A 52 -5.83 19.16 11.84
CA VAL A 52 -6.21 18.07 12.73
C VAL A 52 -5.11 17.01 12.68
N ARG A 53 -4.58 16.65 13.83
CA ARG A 53 -3.62 15.55 13.95
C ARG A 53 -4.39 14.24 14.06
N LEU A 54 -4.18 13.35 13.10
CA LEU A 54 -4.76 12.02 13.09
C LEU A 54 -3.88 11.05 13.91
N SER A 55 -4.52 10.02 14.43
CA SER A 55 -3.94 8.82 15.00
C SER A 55 -3.27 8.01 13.90
N VAL A 56 -2.27 7.21 14.24
CA VAL A 56 -1.45 6.48 13.25
C VAL A 56 -2.32 5.60 12.34
N ALA A 57 -3.33 4.91 12.88
CA ALA A 57 -4.24 4.07 12.11
C ALA A 57 -5.12 4.89 11.14
N ALA A 58 -5.72 5.99 11.62
CA ALA A 58 -6.51 6.88 10.78
C ALA A 58 -5.64 7.60 9.73
N GLU A 59 -4.42 7.96 10.08
CA GLU A 59 -3.45 8.60 9.19
C GLU A 59 -3.06 7.66 8.06
N GLU A 60 -2.72 6.40 8.35
CA GLU A 60 -2.40 5.39 7.35
C GLU A 60 -3.51 5.30 6.28
N VAL A 61 -4.76 5.16 6.72
CA VAL A 61 -5.91 5.10 5.80
C VAL A 61 -6.14 6.41 5.06
N ALA A 62 -5.94 7.55 5.70
CA ALA A 62 -5.99 8.86 5.05
C ALA A 62 -4.93 8.98 3.93
N THR A 63 -3.75 8.37 4.10
CA THR A 63 -2.73 8.38 3.04
C THR A 63 -3.14 7.58 1.82
N PHE A 64 -3.95 6.52 1.96
CA PHE A 64 -4.47 5.79 0.80
C PHE A 64 -5.33 6.70 -0.07
N TYR A 65 -6.22 7.47 0.54
CA TYR A 65 -7.05 8.44 -0.17
C TYR A 65 -6.22 9.59 -0.76
N GLY A 66 -5.30 10.15 0.03
CA GLY A 66 -4.41 11.23 -0.43
C GLY A 66 -3.55 10.85 -1.64
N ARG A 67 -3.08 9.60 -1.73
CA ARG A 67 -2.34 9.11 -2.92
C ARG A 67 -3.20 9.00 -4.18
N MET A 68 -4.52 8.93 -4.02
CA MET A 68 -5.46 8.76 -5.13
C MET A 68 -6.23 10.04 -5.44
N LEU A 69 -5.87 11.19 -4.86
CA LEU A 69 -6.69 12.41 -4.93
C LEU A 69 -7.02 12.85 -6.36
N ASP A 70 -6.06 12.73 -7.28
CA ASP A 70 -6.20 13.06 -8.71
C ASP A 70 -6.83 11.94 -9.57
N HIS A 71 -7.16 10.79 -8.98
CA HIS A 71 -7.72 9.67 -9.73
C HIS A 71 -9.24 9.80 -9.87
N GLU A 72 -9.80 9.40 -11.01
CA GLU A 72 -11.25 9.37 -11.27
C GLU A 72 -12.09 8.60 -10.22
N TYR A 73 -11.48 7.82 -9.33
CA TYR A 73 -12.23 7.13 -8.28
C TYR A 73 -12.68 8.09 -7.18
N THR A 74 -11.93 9.15 -6.88
CA THR A 74 -12.24 10.09 -5.78
C THR A 74 -13.43 11.01 -6.09
N THR A 75 -13.85 11.07 -7.36
CA THR A 75 -15.06 11.76 -7.81
C THR A 75 -16.31 10.85 -7.79
N LYS A 76 -16.13 9.53 -7.69
CA LYS A 76 -17.24 8.56 -7.66
C LYS A 76 -17.85 8.49 -6.28
N GLU A 77 -19.14 8.79 -6.16
CA GLU A 77 -19.89 8.82 -4.90
C GLU A 77 -19.79 7.49 -4.12
N VAL A 78 -19.93 6.36 -4.82
CA VAL A 78 -19.84 5.02 -4.20
C VAL A 78 -18.47 4.81 -3.55
N PHE A 79 -17.40 5.23 -4.22
CA PHE A 79 -16.04 5.11 -3.68
C PHE A 79 -15.85 6.01 -2.46
N ARG A 80 -16.27 7.28 -2.56
CA ARG A 80 -16.22 8.25 -1.45
C ARG A 80 -16.96 7.75 -0.21
N LYS A 81 -18.17 7.22 -0.40
CA LYS A 81 -19.01 6.69 0.68
C LYS A 81 -18.39 5.47 1.35
N ASN A 82 -17.88 4.52 0.56
CA ASN A 82 -17.22 3.32 1.09
C ASN A 82 -15.95 3.69 1.86
N PHE A 83 -15.11 4.55 1.26
CA PHE A 83 -13.92 5.06 1.92
C PHE A 83 -14.25 5.71 3.26
N PHE A 84 -15.18 6.66 3.29
CA PHE A 84 -15.48 7.39 4.53
C PHE A 84 -16.04 6.48 5.62
N ASN A 85 -16.88 5.51 5.25
CA ASN A 85 -17.41 4.52 6.19
C ASN A 85 -16.32 3.65 6.81
N ASP A 86 -15.35 3.19 6.02
CA ASP A 86 -14.26 2.35 6.51
C ASP A 86 -13.22 3.17 7.27
N TRP A 87 -12.87 4.36 6.79
CA TRP A 87 -11.94 5.25 7.46
C TRP A 87 -12.41 5.64 8.87
N ARG A 88 -13.73 5.85 9.06
CA ARG A 88 -14.31 6.09 10.39
C ARG A 88 -14.11 4.94 11.38
N LYS A 89 -13.88 3.69 10.92
CA LYS A 89 -13.64 2.54 11.80
C LYS A 89 -12.23 2.56 12.39
N GLU A 90 -11.28 3.10 11.64
CA GLU A 90 -9.87 3.25 12.05
C GLU A 90 -9.62 4.51 12.88
N MET A 91 -10.61 5.39 12.99
CA MET A 91 -10.53 6.62 13.77
C MET A 91 -10.71 6.39 15.28
N ALA A 92 -9.94 7.14 16.06
CA ALA A 92 -10.18 7.36 17.47
C ALA A 92 -11.56 7.99 17.71
N VAL A 93 -12.06 7.90 18.94
CA VAL A 93 -13.41 8.41 19.27
C VAL A 93 -13.46 9.93 19.06
N GLU A 94 -12.42 10.64 19.48
CA GLU A 94 -12.27 12.08 19.38
C GLU A 94 -12.27 12.55 17.91
N GLU A 95 -11.60 11.80 17.04
CA GLU A 95 -11.56 12.06 15.60
C GLU A 95 -12.93 11.87 14.96
N ARG A 96 -13.67 10.82 15.35
CA ARG A 96 -15.04 10.58 14.88
C ARG A 96 -16.02 11.66 15.31
N GLU A 97 -15.72 12.37 16.39
CA GLU A 97 -16.49 13.51 16.88
C GLU A 97 -16.18 14.82 16.14
N VAL A 98 -14.96 14.99 15.64
CA VAL A 98 -14.60 16.15 14.82
C VAL A 98 -14.97 15.92 13.35
N ILE A 99 -14.52 14.81 12.76
CA ILE A 99 -14.60 14.55 11.33
C ILE A 99 -15.96 13.93 11.01
N LYS A 100 -16.94 14.75 10.58
CA LYS A 100 -18.32 14.31 10.31
C LYS A 100 -18.67 14.21 8.81
N SER A 101 -17.90 14.81 7.92
CA SER A 101 -18.15 14.77 6.47
C SER A 101 -16.84 14.77 5.69
N LEU A 102 -16.77 13.90 4.67
CA LEU A 102 -15.62 13.84 3.75
C LEU A 102 -15.45 15.14 2.95
N ASP A 103 -16.53 15.87 2.65
CA ASP A 103 -16.46 17.11 1.84
C ASP A 103 -15.74 18.25 2.55
N LYS A 104 -15.62 18.15 3.88
CA LYS A 104 -14.91 19.11 4.73
C LYS A 104 -13.47 18.71 5.00
N CYS A 105 -13.04 17.54 4.52
CA CYS A 105 -11.70 17.02 4.68
C CYS A 105 -10.82 17.53 3.54
N ASP A 106 -9.61 17.97 3.87
CA ASP A 106 -8.61 18.41 2.92
C ASP A 106 -7.36 17.53 3.03
N PHE A 107 -7.09 16.79 1.95
CA PHE A 107 -5.97 15.87 1.80
C PHE A 107 -4.84 16.44 0.93
N THR A 108 -4.90 17.71 0.55
CA THR A 108 -3.99 18.32 -0.45
C THR A 108 -2.52 18.29 -0.01
N GLU A 109 -2.20 18.55 1.26
CA GLU A 109 -0.81 18.47 1.75
C GLU A 109 -0.29 17.03 1.73
N ILE A 110 -1.13 16.05 2.12
CA ILE A 110 -0.80 14.62 2.06
C ILE A 110 -0.55 14.20 0.61
N HIS A 111 -1.42 14.63 -0.31
CA HIS A 111 -1.28 14.35 -1.73
C HIS A 111 0.03 14.91 -2.29
N ARG A 112 0.30 16.20 -2.04
CA ARG A 112 1.54 16.88 -2.46
C ARG A 112 2.77 16.14 -1.95
N TYR A 113 2.80 15.74 -0.68
CA TYR A 113 3.90 14.97 -0.12
C TYR A 113 4.19 13.69 -0.92
N PHE A 114 3.16 12.93 -1.30
CA PHE A 114 3.35 11.70 -2.07
C PHE A 114 3.72 11.95 -3.54
N VAL A 115 3.22 13.03 -4.15
CA VAL A 115 3.65 13.47 -5.48
C VAL A 115 5.14 13.82 -5.47
N ASP A 116 5.58 14.61 -4.48
CA ASP A 116 6.98 15.02 -4.34
C ASP A 116 7.88 13.82 -4.03
N LYS A 117 7.45 12.91 -3.14
CA LYS A 117 8.16 11.67 -2.82
C LYS A 117 8.32 10.78 -4.07
N ALA A 118 7.28 10.67 -4.89
CA ALA A 118 7.33 9.92 -6.14
C ALA A 118 8.25 10.60 -7.18
N ALA A 119 8.22 11.93 -7.28
CA ALA A 119 9.11 12.69 -8.16
C ALA A 119 10.58 12.53 -7.74
N ALA A 120 10.90 12.70 -6.45
CA ALA A 120 12.24 12.52 -5.90
C ALA A 120 12.80 11.11 -6.18
N ARG A 121 11.96 10.06 -6.03
CA ARG A 121 12.34 8.69 -6.37
C ARG A 121 12.74 8.49 -7.84
N LYS A 122 12.15 9.25 -8.77
CA LYS A 122 12.50 9.16 -10.20
C LYS A 122 13.89 9.75 -10.47
N VAL A 123 14.28 10.80 -9.73
CA VAL A 123 15.56 11.51 -9.87
C VAL A 123 16.73 10.75 -9.23
N LEU A 124 16.47 9.77 -8.35
CA LEU A 124 17.52 8.94 -7.71
C LEU A 124 18.53 8.38 -8.73
N SER A 125 19.80 8.38 -8.34
CA SER A 125 20.90 7.90 -9.17
C SER A 125 20.79 6.40 -9.44
N ARG A 126 21.51 5.92 -10.45
CA ARG A 126 21.58 4.48 -10.77
C ARG A 126 22.12 3.66 -9.59
N GLU A 127 23.09 4.21 -8.86
CA GLU A 127 23.71 3.56 -7.69
C GLU A 127 22.74 3.43 -6.52
N GLU A 128 21.99 4.48 -6.19
CA GLU A 128 20.97 4.45 -5.12
C GLU A 128 19.82 3.51 -5.46
N LYS A 129 19.39 3.48 -6.75
CA LYS A 129 18.38 2.53 -7.23
C LYS A 129 18.87 1.08 -7.17
N GLN A 130 20.16 0.82 -7.43
CA GLN A 130 20.76 -0.51 -7.34
C GLN A 130 20.79 -1.01 -5.89
N LYS A 131 21.19 -0.15 -4.94
CA LYS A 131 21.17 -0.47 -3.49
C LYS A 131 19.78 -0.81 -2.94
N LEU A 132 18.71 -0.28 -3.55
CA LEU A 132 17.32 -0.59 -3.16
C LEU A 132 16.79 -1.90 -3.77
N LYS A 133 17.50 -2.45 -4.77
CA LYS A 133 17.11 -3.67 -5.50
C LYS A 133 17.86 -4.92 -5.03
N GLU A 134 19.06 -4.72 -4.49
CA GLU A 134 19.90 -5.74 -3.83
C GLU A 134 19.41 -6.04 -2.42
#